data_AF-A0A5C8PMI6-F1
#
_entry.id   AF-A0A5C8PMI6-F1
#
_cell.length_a   1.000
_cell.length_b   1.000
_cell.length_c   1.000
_cell.angle_alpha   90.00
_cell.angle_beta   90.00
_cell.angle_gamma   90.00
#
_symmetry.space_group_name_H-M   'P 1'
#
loop_
_entity.id
_entity.type
_entity.pdbx_description
1 polymer ?
#
loop_
_entity_poly.entity_id
_entity_poly.type
_entity_poly.pdbx_seq_one_letter_code
_entity_poly.pdbx_strand_id
1 'polypeptide(L)'
;MTEPAEKPHPVLERYYALDPERRRPARLIVALIAVLAGVLLLLLAVPRLFAAIELLDARSTAERAEVDGAKLTAAQLESTAGALQHALEWQDDADLAALLAAVRLVQATRADPPERATERLMQASDAAKRAVRLSPAHPTAWTLLAMAQQDLDPRQPLFHDALQRAIAVAPYDPRYRLQRVEMACRYWHQIDAPTRQLASAEIRILAARDLNALAALAKRSYGLQAVRDALANDAALLERFDAVYIALP
;
A
#
# COMPACT_ATOMS: atom_id res chain seq x y z
N MET A 1 -6.09 59.12 -56.37
CA MET A 1 -5.75 57.68 -56.29
C MET A 1 -7.01 56.97 -55.83
N THR A 2 -7.73 56.37 -56.78
CA THR A 2 -9.01 55.69 -56.58
C THR A 2 -8.76 54.19 -56.50
N GLU A 3 -9.10 53.58 -55.37
CA GLU A 3 -9.05 52.13 -55.17
C GLU A 3 -9.99 51.42 -56.16
N PRO A 4 -9.54 50.31 -56.79
CA PRO A 4 -10.40 49.53 -57.67
C PRO A 4 -11.44 48.76 -56.83
N ALA A 5 -12.71 49.05 -57.09
CA ALA A 5 -13.85 48.35 -56.51
C ALA A 5 -13.77 46.84 -56.82
N GLU A 6 -13.56 46.05 -55.77
CA GLU A 6 -13.49 44.60 -55.80
C GLU A 6 -14.87 44.05 -56.21
N LYS A 7 -14.93 43.39 -57.38
CA LYS A 7 -16.18 42.82 -57.90
C LYS A 7 -16.56 41.62 -57.04
N PRO A 8 -17.77 41.58 -56.45
CA PRO A 8 -18.20 40.43 -55.66
C PRO A 8 -18.25 39.19 -56.55
N HIS A 9 -17.46 38.17 -56.19
CA HIS A 9 -17.39 36.91 -56.91
C HIS A 9 -18.71 36.12 -56.75
N PRO A 10 -19.48 35.87 -57.81
CA PRO A 10 -20.80 35.24 -57.75
C PRO A 10 -20.78 33.73 -57.44
N VAL A 11 -19.63 33.17 -57.05
CA VAL A 11 -19.45 31.74 -56.84
C VAL A 11 -19.79 31.32 -55.40
N LEU A 12 -19.81 32.25 -54.44
CA LEU A 12 -20.07 31.92 -53.03
C LEU A 12 -21.56 31.82 -52.65
N GLU A 13 -22.48 32.40 -53.42
CA GLU A 13 -23.93 32.31 -53.12
C GLU A 13 -24.53 30.91 -53.34
N ARG A 14 -23.95 30.08 -54.21
CA ARG A 14 -24.47 28.73 -54.48
C ARG A 14 -24.19 27.71 -53.38
N TYR A 15 -23.27 27.98 -52.46
CA TYR A 15 -22.93 27.02 -51.40
C TYR A 15 -23.80 27.11 -50.14
N TYR A 16 -24.66 28.13 -50.01
CA TYR A 16 -25.46 28.34 -48.80
C TYR A 16 -26.93 27.89 -48.88
N ALA A 17 -27.45 27.52 -50.06
CA ALA A 17 -28.79 26.93 -50.18
C ALA A 17 -28.77 25.41 -49.91
N LEU A 18 -28.19 25.00 -48.78
CA LEU A 18 -28.33 23.64 -48.28
C LEU A 18 -29.73 23.47 -47.68
N ASP A 19 -30.56 22.73 -48.40
CA ASP A 19 -31.94 22.36 -48.08
C ASP A 19 -32.13 22.01 -46.58
N PRO A 20 -32.89 22.82 -45.80
CA PRO A 20 -33.06 22.63 -44.36
C PRO A 20 -33.70 21.29 -43.99
N GLU A 21 -34.45 20.67 -44.91
CA GLU A 21 -35.06 19.36 -44.74
C GLU A 21 -34.01 18.23 -44.64
N ARG A 22 -32.89 18.32 -45.38
CA ARG A 22 -31.80 17.31 -45.32
C ARG A 22 -31.03 17.32 -43.99
N ARG A 23 -31.13 18.38 -43.18
CA ARG A 23 -30.41 18.50 -41.89
C ARG A 23 -31.14 17.84 -40.72
N ARG A 24 -32.44 17.54 -40.84
CA ARG A 24 -33.24 16.90 -39.78
C ARG A 24 -32.73 15.50 -39.38
N PRO A 25 -32.47 14.55 -40.31
CA PRO A 25 -32.00 13.22 -39.92
C PRO A 25 -30.62 13.26 -39.27
N ALA A 26 -29.72 14.13 -39.77
CA ALA A 26 -28.39 14.29 -39.18
C ALA A 26 -28.45 14.78 -37.73
N ARG A 27 -29.34 15.74 -37.42
CA ARG A 27 -29.54 16.23 -36.04
C ARG A 27 -30.07 15.13 -35.10
N LEU A 28 -30.99 14.30 -35.57
CA LEU A 28 -31.52 13.17 -34.78
C LEU A 28 -30.44 12.12 -34.49
N ILE A 29 -29.61 11.79 -35.48
CA ILE A 29 -28.49 10.85 -35.30
C ILE A 29 -27.49 11.40 -34.27
N VAL A 30 -27.10 12.68 -34.38
CA VAL A 30 -26.18 13.32 -33.42
C VAL A 30 -26.78 13.34 -32.01
N ALA A 31 -28.07 13.68 -31.88
CA ALA A 31 -28.75 13.66 -30.58
C ALA A 31 -28.81 12.25 -29.98
N LEU A 32 -29.12 11.23 -30.79
CA LEU A 32 -29.15 9.83 -30.34
C LEU A 32 -27.76 9.35 -29.88
N ILE A 33 -26.71 9.67 -30.63
CA ILE A 33 -25.32 9.35 -30.26
C ILE A 33 -24.95 10.04 -28.95
N ALA A 34 -25.31 11.32 -28.78
CA ALA A 34 -25.03 12.06 -27.54
C ALA A 34 -25.76 11.46 -26.32
N VAL A 35 -27.02 11.05 -26.49
CA VAL A 35 -27.79 10.37 -25.42
C VAL A 35 -27.17 9.02 -25.08
N LEU A 36 -26.84 8.20 -26.08
CA LEU A 36 -26.19 6.90 -25.88
C LEU A 36 -24.83 7.05 -25.17
N ALA A 37 -24.03 8.03 -25.58
CA ALA A 37 -22.77 8.35 -24.93
C ALA A 37 -22.99 8.80 -23.48
N GLY A 38 -23.99 9.65 -23.21
CA GLY A 38 -24.35 10.08 -21.86
C GLY A 38 -24.79 8.92 -20.96
N VAL A 39 -25.62 8.01 -21.47
CA VAL A 39 -26.04 6.80 -20.75
C VAL A 39 -24.84 5.89 -20.47
N LEU A 40 -23.97 5.68 -21.45
CA LEU A 40 -22.76 4.88 -21.28
C LEU A 40 -21.84 5.48 -20.20
N LEU A 41 -21.65 6.80 -20.20
CA LEU A 41 -20.86 7.47 -19.17
C LEU A 41 -21.47 7.32 -17.77
N LEU A 42 -22.79 7.42 -17.64
CA LEU A 42 -23.48 7.19 -16.36
C LEU A 42 -23.32 5.74 -15.89
N LEU A 43 -23.46 4.77 -16.80
CA LEU A 43 -23.26 3.35 -16.49
C LEU A 43 -21.84 3.05 -15.99
N LEU A 44 -20.83 3.79 -16.45
CA LEU A 44 -19.45 3.68 -15.98
C LEU A 44 -19.18 4.48 -14.70
N ALA A 45 -19.85 5.62 -14.52
CA ALA A 45 -19.61 6.52 -13.39
C ALA A 45 -20.27 6.03 -12.08
N VAL A 46 -21.47 5.45 -12.17
CA VAL A 46 -22.26 5.06 -10.99
C VAL A 46 -21.54 4.01 -10.14
N PRO A 47 -21.02 2.88 -10.68
CA PRO A 47 -20.29 1.90 -9.87
C PRO A 47 -19.05 2.49 -9.19
N ARG A 48 -18.32 3.36 -9.91
CA ARG A 48 -17.13 4.04 -9.38
C ARG A 48 -17.47 5.00 -8.23
N LEU A 49 -18.62 5.67 -8.30
CA LEU A 49 -19.10 6.53 -7.22
C LEU A 49 -19.45 5.72 -5.96
N PHE A 50 -20.14 4.58 -6.11
CA PHE A 50 -20.44 3.69 -4.98
C PHE A 50 -19.17 3.14 -4.34
N ALA A 51 -18.22 2.67 -5.16
CA ALA A 51 -16.91 2.22 -4.66
C ALA A 51 -16.17 3.32 -3.90
N ALA A 52 -16.21 4.57 -4.38
CA ALA A 52 -15.57 5.70 -3.70
C ALA A 52 -16.21 6.02 -2.33
N ILE A 53 -17.53 5.87 -2.21
CA ILE A 53 -18.26 6.08 -0.95
C ILE A 53 -17.92 4.96 0.05
N GLU A 54 -17.95 3.70 -0.38
CA GLU A 54 -17.58 2.55 0.47
C GLU A 54 -16.11 2.62 0.92
N LEU A 55 -15.23 3.08 0.04
CA LEU A 55 -13.81 3.26 0.34
C LEU A 55 -13.53 4.29 1.42
N LEU A 56 -14.38 5.31 1.58
CA LEU A 56 -14.15 6.37 2.56
C LEU A 56 -14.11 5.80 3.99
N ASP A 57 -15.10 4.97 4.34
CA ASP A 57 -15.16 4.31 5.64
C ASP A 57 -14.13 3.18 5.75
N ALA A 58 -13.99 2.37 4.69
CA ALA A 58 -13.04 1.27 4.67
C ALA A 58 -11.59 1.73 4.86
N ARG A 59 -11.17 2.83 4.23
CA ARG A 59 -9.81 3.38 4.38
C ARG A 59 -9.55 3.81 5.81
N SER A 60 -10.48 4.56 6.42
CA SER A 60 -10.34 4.99 7.81
C SER A 60 -10.26 3.81 8.78
N THR A 61 -11.01 2.73 8.51
CA THR A 61 -11.01 1.52 9.33
C THR A 61 -9.74 0.69 9.11
N ALA A 62 -9.21 0.64 7.88
CA ALA A 62 -7.95 -0.01 7.57
C ALA A 62 -6.75 0.70 8.23
N GLU A 63 -6.70 2.03 8.18
CA GLU A 63 -5.66 2.82 8.86
C GLU A 63 -5.72 2.62 10.39
N ARG A 64 -6.93 2.53 10.97
CA ARG A 64 -7.10 2.17 12.39
C ARG A 64 -6.68 0.74 12.68
N ALA A 65 -6.83 -0.19 11.74
CA ALA A 65 -6.41 -1.57 11.93
C ALA A 65 -4.88 -1.68 12.10
N GLU A 66 -4.11 -0.83 11.42
CA GLU A 66 -2.64 -0.79 11.56
C GLU A 66 -2.19 -0.34 12.96
N VAL A 67 -2.88 0.64 13.55
CA VAL A 67 -2.50 1.23 14.84
C VAL A 67 -3.09 0.46 16.01
N ASP A 68 -4.39 0.18 15.93
CA ASP A 68 -5.25 -0.23 17.05
C ASP A 68 -6.12 -1.44 16.65
N GLY A 69 -5.58 -2.36 15.84
CA GLY A 69 -6.29 -3.52 15.33
C GLY A 69 -7.12 -4.25 16.40
N ALA A 70 -6.60 -4.32 17.63
CA ALA A 70 -7.25 -4.85 18.84
C ALA A 70 -8.68 -4.35 19.11
N LYS A 71 -9.01 -3.10 18.74
CA LYS A 71 -10.31 -2.47 19.04
C LYS A 71 -11.39 -2.71 17.98
N LEU A 72 -11.00 -3.15 16.79
CA LEU A 72 -11.95 -3.41 15.69
C LEU A 72 -12.63 -4.76 15.89
N THR A 73 -13.90 -4.87 15.49
CA THR A 73 -14.62 -6.15 15.50
C THR A 73 -14.24 -6.99 14.27
N ALA A 74 -14.43 -8.32 14.36
CA ALA A 74 -14.22 -9.21 13.20
C ALA A 74 -15.10 -8.81 12.00
N ALA A 75 -16.35 -8.39 12.25
CA ALA A 75 -17.27 -7.93 11.22
C ALA A 75 -16.78 -6.65 10.52
N GLN A 76 -16.25 -5.69 11.27
CA GLN A 76 -15.65 -4.47 10.70
C GLN A 76 -14.45 -4.78 9.82
N LEU A 77 -13.56 -5.69 10.26
CA LEU A 77 -12.42 -6.11 9.46
C LEU A 77 -12.85 -6.82 8.17
N GLU A 78 -13.85 -7.70 8.23
CA GLU A 78 -14.33 -8.40 7.03
C GLU A 78 -15.01 -7.46 6.04
N SER A 79 -15.86 -6.56 6.53
CA SER A 79 -16.50 -5.53 5.70
C SER A 79 -15.47 -4.60 5.05
N THR A 80 -14.44 -4.20 5.80
CA THR A 80 -13.34 -3.37 5.29
C THR A 80 -12.55 -4.11 4.21
N ALA A 81 -12.18 -5.37 4.46
CA ALA A 81 -11.44 -6.16 3.48
C ALA A 81 -12.26 -6.41 2.20
N GLY A 82 -13.57 -6.63 2.33
CA GLY A 82 -14.49 -6.76 1.20
C GLY A 82 -14.58 -5.49 0.36
N ALA A 83 -14.74 -4.33 0.99
CA ALA A 83 -14.79 -3.03 0.30
C ALA A 83 -13.47 -2.72 -0.42
N LEU A 84 -12.32 -2.97 0.22
CA LEU A 84 -11.00 -2.78 -0.40
C LEU A 84 -10.79 -3.73 -1.59
N GLN A 85 -11.18 -4.99 -1.45
CA GLN A 85 -11.08 -5.99 -2.54
C GLN A 85 -11.96 -5.57 -3.72
N HIS A 86 -13.21 -5.20 -3.48
CA HIS A 86 -14.14 -4.74 -4.51
C HIS A 86 -13.59 -3.49 -5.22
N ALA A 87 -13.09 -2.51 -4.48
CA ALA A 87 -12.45 -1.35 -5.08
C ALA A 87 -11.26 -1.73 -6.00
N LEU A 88 -10.45 -2.70 -5.58
CA LEU A 88 -9.32 -3.20 -6.38
C LEU A 88 -9.74 -3.98 -7.63
N GLU A 89 -11.00 -4.39 -7.77
CA GLU A 89 -11.53 -4.95 -9.03
C GLU A 89 -11.80 -3.85 -10.07
N TRP A 90 -12.06 -2.63 -9.62
CA TRP A 90 -12.34 -1.47 -10.48
C TRP A 90 -11.11 -0.60 -10.75
N GLN A 91 -10.15 -0.55 -9.82
CA GLN A 91 -8.95 0.26 -9.96
C GLN A 91 -7.70 -0.46 -9.44
N ASP A 92 -6.62 -0.37 -10.21
CA ASP A 92 -5.28 -0.77 -9.78
C ASP A 92 -4.65 0.36 -8.96
N ASP A 93 -4.67 0.20 -7.64
CA ASP A 93 -4.12 1.18 -6.69
C ASP A 93 -3.20 0.48 -5.67
N ALA A 94 -1.96 0.94 -5.57
CA ALA A 94 -0.96 0.34 -4.69
C ALA A 94 -1.26 0.58 -3.20
N ASP A 95 -1.79 1.75 -2.84
CA ASP A 95 -2.14 2.10 -1.47
C ASP A 95 -3.31 1.23 -0.99
N LEU A 96 -4.33 1.05 -1.84
CA LEU A 96 -5.45 0.16 -1.52
C LEU A 96 -5.01 -1.30 -1.33
N ALA A 97 -4.11 -1.77 -2.20
CA ALA A 97 -3.57 -3.12 -2.07
C ALA A 97 -2.74 -3.29 -0.79
N ALA A 98 -1.97 -2.27 -0.39
CA ALA A 98 -1.24 -2.28 0.88
C ALA A 98 -2.20 -2.26 2.09
N LEU A 99 -3.24 -1.42 2.07
CA LEU A 99 -4.26 -1.40 3.13
C LEU A 99 -4.97 -2.76 3.27
N LEU A 100 -5.31 -3.40 2.14
CA LEU A 100 -5.90 -4.74 2.17
C LEU A 100 -4.95 -5.74 2.83
N ALA A 101 -3.66 -5.72 2.48
CA ALA A 101 -2.67 -6.58 3.10
C ALA A 101 -2.57 -6.37 4.61
N ALA A 102 -2.56 -5.11 5.06
CA ALA A 102 -2.55 -4.77 6.49
C ALA A 102 -3.79 -5.31 7.22
N VAL A 103 -4.99 -5.11 6.65
CA VAL A 103 -6.24 -5.64 7.24
C VAL A 103 -6.21 -7.16 7.32
N ARG A 104 -5.74 -7.85 6.27
CA ARG A 104 -5.62 -9.32 6.26
C ARG A 104 -4.62 -9.84 7.29
N LEU A 105 -3.50 -9.14 7.53
CA LEU A 105 -2.57 -9.47 8.63
C LEU A 105 -3.25 -9.37 9.99
N VAL A 106 -4.00 -8.30 10.25
CA VAL A 106 -4.76 -8.15 11.51
C VAL A 106 -5.79 -9.26 11.65
N GLN A 107 -6.49 -9.64 10.57
CA GLN A 107 -7.41 -10.78 10.60
C GLN A 107 -6.70 -12.10 10.91
N ALA A 108 -5.51 -12.33 10.33
CA ALA A 108 -4.73 -13.54 10.59
C ALA A 108 -4.38 -13.71 12.07
N THR A 109 -3.94 -12.63 12.74
CA THR A 109 -3.59 -12.66 14.18
C THR A 109 -4.77 -12.99 15.10
N ARG A 110 -5.99 -12.93 14.59
CA ARG A 110 -7.25 -13.12 15.33
C ARG A 110 -8.03 -14.33 14.87
N ALA A 111 -7.55 -15.01 13.84
CA ALA A 111 -8.28 -16.08 13.21
C ALA A 111 -8.22 -17.34 14.08
N ASP A 112 -9.38 -17.93 14.29
CA ASP A 112 -9.58 -19.23 14.93
C ASP A 112 -10.56 -20.01 14.04
N PRO A 113 -10.20 -21.18 13.49
CA PRO A 113 -9.00 -21.99 13.76
C PRO A 113 -7.73 -21.58 12.94
N PRO A 114 -6.55 -22.17 13.21
CA PRO A 114 -5.27 -21.83 12.57
C PRO A 114 -5.26 -21.92 11.04
N GLU A 115 -6.11 -22.75 10.44
CA GLU A 115 -6.25 -22.86 8.99
C GLU A 115 -6.77 -21.54 8.39
N ARG A 116 -7.69 -20.87 9.09
CA ARG A 116 -8.15 -19.53 8.69
C ARG A 116 -7.05 -18.50 8.82
N ALA A 117 -6.20 -18.61 9.85
CA ALA A 117 -5.05 -17.71 9.99
C ALA A 117 -4.11 -17.83 8.79
N THR A 118 -3.81 -19.06 8.38
CA THR A 118 -3.00 -19.36 7.19
C THR A 118 -3.62 -18.79 5.92
N GLU A 119 -4.94 -18.96 5.73
CA GLU A 119 -5.65 -18.40 4.57
C GLU A 119 -5.56 -16.87 4.53
N ARG A 120 -5.76 -16.20 5.68
CA ARG A 120 -5.63 -14.74 5.78
C ARG A 120 -4.20 -14.26 5.53
N LEU A 121 -3.19 -15.01 5.97
CA LEU A 121 -1.78 -14.70 5.66
C LEU A 121 -1.48 -14.84 4.16
N MET A 122 -2.01 -15.85 3.49
CA MET A 122 -1.87 -16.00 2.03
C MET A 122 -2.51 -14.81 1.30
N GLN A 123 -3.73 -14.44 1.70
CA GLN A 123 -4.43 -13.26 1.16
C GLN A 123 -3.64 -11.96 1.40
N ALA A 124 -3.05 -11.80 2.59
CA ALA A 124 -2.18 -10.66 2.90
C ALA A 124 -0.94 -10.61 2.01
N SER A 125 -0.27 -11.75 1.84
CA SER A 125 0.88 -11.91 0.95
C SER A 125 0.53 -11.52 -0.49
N ASP A 126 -0.61 -11.98 -1.01
CA ASP A 126 -1.00 -11.70 -2.40
C ASP A 126 -1.36 -10.23 -2.63
N ALA A 127 -2.05 -9.61 -1.67
CA ALA A 127 -2.33 -8.18 -1.69
C ALA A 127 -1.04 -7.35 -1.61
N ALA A 128 -0.09 -7.72 -0.74
CA ALA A 128 1.20 -7.04 -0.63
C ALA A 128 2.05 -7.20 -1.91
N LYS A 129 2.06 -8.39 -2.52
CA LYS A 129 2.70 -8.62 -3.83
C LYS A 129 2.08 -7.75 -4.91
N ARG A 130 0.74 -7.60 -4.92
CA ARG A 130 0.05 -6.70 -5.85
C ARG A 130 0.48 -5.25 -5.63
N ALA A 131 0.51 -4.77 -4.39
CA ALA A 131 0.97 -3.42 -4.05
C ALA A 131 2.41 -3.17 -4.54
N VAL A 132 3.32 -4.11 -4.31
CA VAL A 132 4.72 -4.04 -4.78
C VAL A 132 4.81 -4.03 -6.30
N ARG A 133 4.01 -4.82 -7.02
CA ARG A 133 4.01 -4.79 -8.50
C ARG A 133 3.53 -3.45 -9.04
N LEU A 134 2.50 -2.87 -8.43
CA LEU A 134 1.94 -1.58 -8.84
C LEU A 134 2.87 -0.42 -8.50
N SER A 135 3.52 -0.49 -7.33
CA SER A 135 4.49 0.52 -6.87
C SER A 135 5.66 -0.15 -6.14
N PRO A 136 6.76 -0.47 -6.86
CA PRO A 136 7.93 -1.12 -6.26
C PRO A 136 8.63 -0.29 -5.19
N ALA A 137 8.42 1.03 -5.17
CA ALA A 137 8.93 1.96 -4.17
C ALA A 137 7.90 2.28 -3.07
N HIS A 138 6.79 1.53 -2.98
CA HIS A 138 5.77 1.77 -1.98
C HIS A 138 6.35 1.58 -0.56
N PRO A 139 6.18 2.56 0.34
CA PRO A 139 6.95 2.61 1.59
C PRO A 139 6.65 1.47 2.57
N THR A 140 5.43 0.92 2.55
CA THR A 140 5.02 -0.13 3.50
C THR A 140 4.81 -1.49 2.88
N ALA A 141 4.68 -1.60 1.56
CA ALA A 141 4.20 -2.82 0.90
C ALA A 141 5.17 -3.98 1.08
N TRP A 142 6.47 -3.70 0.98
CA TRP A 142 7.53 -4.67 1.25
C TRP A 142 7.54 -5.13 2.71
N THR A 143 7.24 -4.24 3.67
CA THR A 143 7.18 -4.63 5.08
C THR A 143 6.01 -5.56 5.34
N LEU A 144 4.84 -5.24 4.78
CA LEU A 144 3.64 -6.08 4.86
C LEU A 144 3.87 -7.46 4.23
N LEU A 145 4.58 -7.52 3.10
CA LEU A 145 4.97 -8.77 2.47
C LEU A 145 5.91 -9.58 3.37
N ALA A 146 6.94 -8.95 3.94
CA ALA A 146 7.87 -9.62 4.85
C ALA A 146 7.15 -10.16 6.10
N MET A 147 6.21 -9.41 6.67
CA MET A 147 5.40 -9.86 7.81
C MET A 147 4.54 -11.08 7.45
N ALA A 148 3.83 -11.04 6.32
CA ALA A 148 3.02 -12.17 5.88
C ALA A 148 3.88 -13.43 5.63
N GLN A 149 5.06 -13.27 5.03
CA GLN A 149 5.98 -14.39 4.75
C GLN A 149 6.65 -14.93 6.02
N GLN A 150 6.95 -14.07 6.99
CA GLN A 150 7.47 -14.48 8.30
C GLN A 150 6.54 -15.48 8.97
N ASP A 151 5.24 -15.19 8.95
CA ASP A 151 4.23 -15.98 9.66
C ASP A 151 3.79 -17.22 8.85
N LEU A 152 3.99 -17.21 7.52
CA LEU A 152 3.78 -18.39 6.66
C LEU A 152 4.95 -19.37 6.73
N ASP A 153 6.15 -18.91 6.35
CA ASP A 153 7.38 -19.70 6.37
C ASP A 153 8.60 -18.77 6.23
N PRO A 154 9.30 -18.45 7.32
CA PRO A 154 10.43 -17.53 7.30
C PRO A 154 11.67 -18.09 6.62
N ARG A 155 11.68 -19.39 6.25
CA ARG A 155 12.80 -20.02 5.53
C ARG A 155 12.74 -19.78 4.03
N GLN A 156 11.62 -19.26 3.53
CA GLN A 156 11.49 -18.97 2.11
C GLN A 156 12.37 -17.77 1.72
N PRO A 157 13.08 -17.82 0.58
CA PRO A 157 13.88 -16.70 0.09
C PRO A 157 13.09 -15.39 0.00
N LEU A 158 11.79 -15.48 -0.31
CA LEU A 158 10.89 -14.34 -0.43
C LEU A 158 10.80 -13.51 0.86
N PHE A 159 10.87 -14.12 2.05
CA PHE A 159 10.90 -13.39 3.31
C PHE A 159 12.14 -12.50 3.40
N HIS A 160 13.32 -13.06 3.13
CA HIS A 160 14.59 -12.35 3.20
C HIS A 160 14.65 -11.20 2.17
N ASP A 161 14.25 -11.47 0.93
CA ASP A 161 14.19 -10.47 -0.14
C ASP A 161 13.22 -9.34 0.22
N ALA A 162 12.03 -9.68 0.76
CA ALA A 162 11.04 -8.70 1.15
C ALA A 162 11.53 -7.83 2.32
N LEU A 163 12.19 -8.42 3.32
CA LEU A 163 12.75 -7.68 4.45
C LEU A 163 13.88 -6.74 4.01
N GLN A 164 14.78 -7.21 3.16
CA GLN A 164 15.85 -6.37 2.61
C GLN A 164 15.27 -5.17 1.87
N ARG A 165 14.28 -5.40 1.00
CA ARG A 165 13.58 -4.34 0.26
C ARG A 165 12.81 -3.40 1.17
N ALA A 166 12.15 -3.92 2.21
CA ALA A 166 11.41 -3.13 3.18
C ALA A 166 12.31 -2.09 3.88
N ILE A 167 13.51 -2.49 4.29
CA ILE A 167 14.46 -1.57 4.93
C ILE A 167 15.07 -0.61 3.89
N ALA A 168 15.40 -1.10 2.70
CA ALA A 168 16.05 -0.29 1.66
C ALA A 168 15.13 0.79 1.05
N VAL A 169 13.85 0.48 0.84
CA VAL A 169 12.89 1.39 0.17
C VAL A 169 12.41 2.50 1.12
N ALA A 170 12.21 2.18 2.40
CA ALA A 170 11.61 3.10 3.36
C ALA A 170 12.36 3.17 4.71
N PRO A 171 13.68 3.44 4.73
CA PRO A 171 14.48 3.43 5.95
C PRO A 171 14.01 4.47 6.99
N TYR A 172 13.37 5.55 6.51
CA TYR A 172 12.90 6.65 7.35
C TYR A 172 11.41 6.59 7.67
N ASP A 173 10.63 5.67 7.09
CA ASP A 173 9.20 5.53 7.41
C ASP A 173 9.05 4.93 8.82
N PRO A 174 8.39 5.64 9.76
CA PRO A 174 8.26 5.19 11.13
C PRO A 174 7.17 4.12 11.33
N ARG A 175 6.19 3.98 10.43
CA ARG A 175 4.97 3.17 10.64
C ARG A 175 5.28 1.72 10.99
N TYR A 176 6.26 1.12 10.30
CA TYR A 176 6.67 -0.26 10.50
C TYR A 176 8.13 -0.45 10.91
N ARG A 177 8.80 0.62 11.38
CA ARG A 177 10.22 0.54 11.75
C ARG A 177 10.45 -0.51 12.84
N LEU A 178 9.58 -0.54 13.85
CA LEU A 178 9.72 -1.47 14.96
C LEU A 178 9.60 -2.93 14.49
N GLN A 179 8.66 -3.21 13.59
CA GLN A 179 8.43 -4.53 12.99
C GLN A 179 9.62 -4.95 12.12
N ARG A 180 10.19 -4.04 11.33
CA ARG A 180 11.40 -4.33 10.54
C ARG A 180 12.60 -4.65 11.43
N VAL A 181 12.82 -3.87 12.48
CA VAL A 181 13.89 -4.12 13.46
C VAL A 181 13.64 -5.45 14.19
N GLU A 182 12.40 -5.75 14.58
CA GLU A 182 12.03 -7.02 15.22
C GLU A 182 12.31 -8.22 14.31
N MET A 183 11.89 -8.16 13.05
CA MET A 183 12.19 -9.20 12.05
C MET A 183 13.71 -9.39 11.88
N ALA A 184 14.45 -8.30 11.69
CA ALA A 184 15.90 -8.39 11.52
C ALA A 184 16.60 -8.98 12.75
N CYS A 185 16.19 -8.58 13.96
CA CYS A 185 16.68 -9.12 15.22
C CYS A 185 16.39 -10.62 15.36
N ARG A 186 15.15 -11.04 15.09
CA ARG A 186 14.72 -12.44 15.23
C ARG A 186 15.44 -13.37 14.26
N TYR A 187 15.68 -12.92 13.03
CA TYR A 187 16.29 -13.73 11.96
C TYR A 187 17.73 -13.34 11.64
N TRP A 188 18.42 -12.70 12.58
CA TRP A 188 19.75 -12.09 12.37
C TRP A 188 20.78 -13.02 11.71
N HIS A 189 20.82 -14.28 12.12
CA HIS A 189 21.77 -15.27 11.58
C HIS A 189 21.35 -15.89 10.25
N GLN A 190 20.09 -15.68 9.83
CA GLN A 190 19.53 -16.23 8.59
C GLN A 190 19.52 -15.18 7.46
N ILE A 191 19.51 -13.89 7.80
CA ILE A 191 19.61 -12.81 6.82
C ILE A 191 21.05 -12.60 6.35
N ASP A 192 21.19 -12.22 5.08
CA ASP A 192 22.49 -12.01 4.44
C ASP A 192 23.22 -10.76 5.00
N ALA A 193 24.52 -10.63 4.67
CA ALA A 193 25.33 -9.53 5.17
C ALA A 193 24.81 -8.14 4.72
N PRO A 194 24.38 -7.92 3.45
CA PRO A 194 23.74 -6.69 3.04
C PRO A 194 22.50 -6.32 3.88
N THR A 195 21.61 -7.28 4.15
CA THR A 195 20.42 -7.01 4.97
C THR A 195 20.79 -6.69 6.41
N ARG A 196 21.80 -7.37 6.99
CA ARG A 196 22.32 -7.05 8.32
C ARG A 196 22.89 -5.62 8.39
N GLN A 197 23.56 -5.15 7.35
CA GLN A 197 24.09 -3.78 7.32
C GLN A 197 22.95 -2.74 7.33
N LEU A 198 21.91 -2.96 6.53
CA LEU A 198 20.72 -2.12 6.49
C LEU A 198 19.98 -2.13 7.85
N ALA A 199 19.73 -3.31 8.39
CA ALA A 199 19.08 -3.49 9.69
C ALA A 199 19.89 -2.86 10.84
N SER A 200 21.23 -2.96 10.81
CA SER A 200 22.10 -2.31 11.80
C SER A 200 21.89 -0.79 11.84
N ALA A 201 21.65 -0.17 10.68
CA ALA A 201 21.36 1.26 10.63
C ALA A 201 20.02 1.59 11.29
N GLU A 202 18.97 0.81 11.04
CA GLU A 202 17.67 1.00 11.71
C GLU A 202 17.74 0.74 13.22
N ILE A 203 18.49 -0.28 13.65
CA ILE A 203 18.73 -0.58 15.07
C ILE A 203 19.41 0.61 15.76
N ARG A 204 20.46 1.20 15.14
CA ARG A 204 21.12 2.40 15.68
C ARG A 204 20.18 3.60 15.76
N ILE A 205 19.35 3.82 14.75
CA ILE A 205 18.35 4.89 14.76
C ILE A 205 17.34 4.68 15.90
N LEU A 206 16.87 3.44 16.10
CA LEU A 206 15.95 3.12 17.19
C LEU A 206 16.63 3.28 18.55
N ALA A 207 17.89 2.82 18.70
CA ALA A 207 18.68 2.97 19.92
C ALA A 207 18.87 4.44 20.31
N ALA A 208 19.16 5.31 19.34
CA ALA A 208 19.34 6.74 19.57
C ALA A 208 18.04 7.44 20.04
N ARG A 209 16.88 6.91 19.64
CA ARG A 209 15.57 7.49 19.95
C ARG A 209 14.96 6.92 21.24
N ASP A 210 15.02 5.61 21.44
CA ASP A 210 14.35 4.90 22.52
C ASP A 210 15.04 3.58 22.86
N LEU A 211 16.02 3.64 23.78
CA LEU A 211 16.74 2.46 24.27
C LEU A 211 15.82 1.46 24.99
N ASN A 212 14.78 1.93 25.69
CA ASN A 212 13.87 1.05 26.42
C ASN A 212 13.06 0.21 25.44
N ALA A 213 12.50 0.83 24.40
CA ALA A 213 11.79 0.11 23.35
C ALA A 213 12.70 -0.89 22.62
N LEU A 214 13.95 -0.52 22.32
CA LEU A 214 14.92 -1.43 21.69
C LEU A 214 15.24 -2.62 22.60
N ALA A 215 15.48 -2.40 23.89
CA ALA A 215 15.80 -3.47 24.83
C ALA A 215 14.61 -4.42 25.06
N ALA A 216 13.39 -3.88 25.18
CA ALA A 216 12.17 -4.69 25.26
C ALA A 216 11.96 -5.53 23.97
N LEU A 217 12.21 -4.93 22.80
CA LEU A 217 12.16 -5.63 21.52
C LEU A 217 13.23 -6.73 21.44
N ALA A 218 14.46 -6.45 21.85
CA ALA A 218 15.56 -7.40 21.83
C ALA A 218 15.25 -8.63 22.71
N LYS A 219 14.65 -8.42 23.89
CA LYS A 219 14.18 -9.53 24.75
C LYS A 219 13.09 -10.35 24.07
N ARG A 220 12.04 -9.71 23.54
CA ARG A 220 10.90 -10.40 22.89
C ARG A 220 11.32 -11.18 21.64
N SER A 221 12.30 -10.67 20.89
CA SER A 221 12.76 -11.25 19.62
C SER A 221 13.97 -12.18 19.76
N TYR A 222 14.52 -12.35 20.96
CA TYR A 222 15.82 -13.00 21.18
C TYR A 222 16.97 -12.36 20.38
N GLY A 223 16.86 -11.05 20.11
CA GLY A 223 17.73 -10.29 19.22
C GLY A 223 18.97 -9.66 19.88
N LEU A 224 19.40 -10.13 21.06
CA LEU A 224 20.50 -9.50 21.80
C LEU A 224 21.78 -9.40 20.96
N GLN A 225 22.15 -10.47 20.26
CA GLN A 225 23.34 -10.49 19.41
C GLN A 225 23.22 -9.47 18.27
N ALA A 226 22.05 -9.37 17.64
CA ALA A 226 21.80 -8.42 16.56
C ALA A 226 22.02 -6.98 17.00
N VAL A 227 21.52 -6.63 18.20
CA VAL A 227 21.71 -5.29 18.75
C VAL A 227 23.17 -5.03 19.10
N ARG A 228 23.86 -5.98 19.74
CA ARG A 228 25.28 -5.83 20.06
C ARG A 228 26.14 -5.66 18.81
N ASP A 229 25.91 -6.46 17.78
CA ASP A 229 26.60 -6.35 16.49
C ASP A 229 26.35 -4.96 15.85
N ALA A 230 25.10 -4.48 15.87
CA ALA A 230 24.74 -3.19 15.29
C ALA A 230 25.35 -1.99 16.03
N LEU A 231 25.55 -2.12 17.35
CA LEU A 231 26.09 -1.09 18.24
C LEU A 231 27.62 -1.24 18.50
N ALA A 232 28.28 -2.24 17.93
CA ALA A 232 29.70 -2.52 18.21
C ALA A 232 30.65 -1.35 17.92
N ASN A 233 30.27 -0.43 17.04
CA ASN A 233 31.05 0.77 16.70
C ASN A 233 30.78 1.98 17.60
N ASP A 234 29.86 1.88 18.57
CA ASP A 234 29.51 2.93 19.52
C ASP A 234 29.44 2.34 20.95
N ALA A 235 30.61 2.23 21.57
CA ALA A 235 30.77 1.61 22.89
C ALA A 235 29.91 2.28 23.98
N ALA A 236 29.76 3.61 23.92
CA ALA A 236 28.96 4.36 24.87
C ALA A 236 27.45 4.05 24.74
N LEU A 237 26.95 3.96 23.50
CA LEU A 237 25.56 3.57 23.26
C LEU A 237 25.30 2.10 23.61
N LEU A 238 26.26 1.22 23.33
CA LEU A 238 26.21 -0.20 23.70
C LEU A 238 26.14 -0.40 25.22
N GLU A 239 26.99 0.28 26.00
CA GLU A 239 26.98 0.20 27.47
C GLU A 239 25.62 0.64 28.04
N ARG A 240 25.08 1.76 27.53
CA ARG A 240 23.74 2.25 27.92
C ARG A 240 22.65 1.25 27.58
N PHE A 241 22.73 0.62 26.40
CA PHE A 241 21.79 -0.42 26.00
C PHE A 241 21.86 -1.63 26.94
N ASP A 242 23.06 -2.15 27.25
CA ASP A 242 23.23 -3.31 28.12
C ASP A 242 22.70 -3.02 29.54
N ALA A 243 22.93 -1.82 30.08
CA ALA A 243 22.38 -1.40 31.37
C ALA A 243 20.85 -1.43 31.39
N VAL A 244 20.20 -0.90 30.35
CA VAL A 244 18.73 -0.92 30.20
C VAL A 244 18.21 -2.34 30.01
N TYR A 245 18.90 -3.15 29.20
CA TYR A 245 18.52 -4.53 28.91
C TYR A 245 18.52 -5.42 30.16
N ILE A 246 19.52 -5.25 31.03
CA ILE A 246 19.64 -5.97 32.32
C ILE A 246 18.56 -5.52 33.31
N ALA A 247 18.24 -4.22 33.33
CA ALA A 247 17.28 -3.65 34.28
C ALA A 247 15.81 -3.97 33.95
N LEU A 248 15.50 -4.28 32.70
CA LEU A 248 14.15 -4.73 32.31
C LEU A 248 13.81 -6.04 33.04
N PRO A 249 12.56 -6.20 33.53
CA PRO A 249 12.09 -7.46 34.11
C PRO A 249 12.00 -8.59 33.08
#